data_AF-A0A958W4R2-F1
#
_entry.id   AF-A0A958W4R2-F1
#
_cell.length_a   1.000
_cell.length_b   1.000
_cell.length_c   1.000
_cell.angle_alpha   90.00
_cell.angle_beta   90.00
_cell.angle_gamma   90.00
#
_symmetry.space_group_name_H-M   'P 1'
#
loop_
_entity.id
_entity.type
_entity.pdbx_description
1 polymer ?
#
loop_
_entity_poly.entity_id
_entity_poly.type
_entity_poly.pdbx_seq_one_letter_code
_entity_poly.pdbx_strand_id
1 'polypeptide(L)'
;MRFHLSPKAKRNISRIIPFGIIWFFLGNIFLYVEIAALGDSAAVAASAIQINFQIYIFASLAVIMVGLLVGSIEVIYLSNRFNDKSLSQKIIYKTIIYILFLFFIILITFPVAASLELNTSVLDPIVWEKYVVFLKSKTFISTNVQLAVELLVSLFYFEISENMGHNVMIKFLSGRYHEPTQERRVFMFLDMKSSTANAEKLGHLQYFEFLKTYYNDLSDAIVEYEGEIYQYVGDEIIVSWPL
;
A
#
# COMPACT_ATOMS: atom_id res chain seq x y z
N MET A 1 20.22 -24.35 -0.49
CA MET A 1 19.25 -24.07 0.59
C MET A 1 18.08 -23.31 -0.04
N ARG A 2 16.95 -23.96 -0.34
CA ARG A 2 15.78 -23.26 -0.90
C ARG A 2 15.05 -22.62 0.28
N PHE A 3 15.09 -21.30 0.39
CA PHE A 3 14.26 -20.58 1.35
C PHE A 3 12.80 -20.81 0.96
N HIS A 4 12.09 -21.71 1.66
CA HIS A 4 10.64 -21.80 1.56
C HIS A 4 10.06 -20.72 2.46
N LEU A 5 9.51 -19.68 1.84
CA LEU A 5 8.73 -18.65 2.52
C LEU A 5 7.45 -19.29 3.08
N SER A 6 7.02 -18.87 4.27
CA SER A 6 5.73 -19.31 4.80
C SER A 6 4.58 -18.78 3.92
N PRO A 7 3.43 -19.48 3.85
CA PRO A 7 2.25 -19.02 3.11
C PRO A 7 1.83 -17.59 3.48
N LYS A 8 1.86 -17.26 4.77
CA LYS A 8 1.59 -15.91 5.28
C LYS A 8 2.59 -14.87 4.76
N ALA A 9 3.89 -15.20 4.72
CA ALA A 9 4.91 -14.31 4.17
C ALA A 9 4.73 -14.09 2.66
N LYS A 10 4.44 -15.16 1.91
CA LYS A 10 4.16 -15.10 0.47
C LYS A 10 2.95 -14.23 0.16
N ARG A 11 1.85 -14.39 0.91
CA ARG A 11 0.65 -13.54 0.82
C ARG A 11 0.94 -12.08 1.14
N ASN A 12 1.73 -11.80 2.17
CA ASN A 12 2.08 -10.42 2.49
C ASN A 12 2.94 -9.77 1.41
N ILE A 13 3.94 -10.49 0.87
CA ILE A 13 4.78 -10.00 -0.22
C ILE A 13 3.93 -9.67 -1.46
N SER A 14 2.99 -10.55 -1.84
CA SER A 14 2.13 -10.29 -3.00
C SER A 14 1.21 -9.08 -2.80
N ARG A 15 0.81 -8.77 -1.56
CA ARG A 15 0.04 -7.57 -1.20
C ARG A 15 0.88 -6.29 -1.19
N ILE A 16 2.19 -6.39 -0.92
CA ILE A 16 3.12 -5.25 -0.85
C ILE A 16 3.62 -4.82 -2.24
N ILE A 17 3.94 -5.78 -3.12
CA ILE A 17 4.49 -5.51 -4.46
C ILE A 17 3.71 -4.45 -5.25
N PRO A 18 2.36 -4.47 -5.29
CA PRO A 18 1.56 -3.47 -5.99
C PRO A 18 1.86 -2.03 -5.56
N PHE A 19 2.19 -1.77 -4.30
CA PHE A 19 2.57 -0.43 -3.85
C PHE A 19 3.84 0.05 -4.58
N GLY A 20 4.89 -0.78 -4.63
CA GLY A 20 6.11 -0.45 -5.37
C GLY A 20 5.87 -0.22 -6.86
N ILE A 21 4.98 -1.01 -7.47
CA ILE A 21 4.60 -0.86 -8.89
C ILE A 21 3.85 0.46 -9.13
N ILE A 22 2.83 0.75 -8.31
CA ILE A 22 2.04 1.99 -8.42
C ILE A 22 2.95 3.21 -8.29
N TRP A 23 3.79 3.22 -7.26
CA TRP A 23 4.74 4.31 -7.01
C TRP A 23 5.72 4.46 -8.16
N PHE A 24 6.29 3.37 -8.68
CA PHE A 24 7.16 3.44 -9.86
C PHE A 24 6.49 4.11 -11.05
N PHE A 25 5.29 3.64 -11.44
CA PHE A 25 4.61 4.17 -12.62
C PHE A 25 4.19 5.63 -12.45
N LEU A 26 3.56 5.97 -11.32
CA LEU A 26 3.14 7.34 -11.05
C LEU A 26 4.32 8.29 -10.88
N GLY A 27 5.36 7.87 -10.16
CA GLY A 27 6.56 8.69 -9.97
C GLY A 27 7.29 8.97 -11.27
N ASN A 28 7.37 8.01 -12.21
CA ASN A 28 7.92 8.27 -13.53
C ASN A 28 7.06 9.24 -14.35
N ILE A 29 5.73 9.15 -14.26
CA ILE A 29 4.83 10.10 -14.90
C ILE A 29 5.05 11.50 -14.32
N PHE A 30 5.14 11.64 -13.00
CA PHE A 30 5.35 12.94 -12.36
C PHE A 30 6.72 13.51 -12.66
N LEU A 31 7.79 12.70 -12.68
CA LEU A 31 9.12 13.15 -13.11
C LEU A 31 9.09 13.66 -14.55
N TYR A 32 8.40 12.97 -15.46
CA TYR A 32 8.25 13.43 -16.85
C TYR A 32 7.48 14.75 -16.94
N VAL A 33 6.38 14.88 -16.19
CA VAL A 33 5.60 16.13 -16.10
C VAL A 33 6.45 17.26 -15.55
N GLU A 34 7.30 17.00 -14.55
CA GLU A 34 8.16 18.01 -13.94
C GLU A 34 9.24 18.48 -14.93
N ILE A 35 9.89 17.56 -15.67
CA ILE A 35 10.82 17.91 -16.75
C ILE A 35 10.14 18.77 -17.82
N ALA A 36 8.91 18.42 -18.22
CA ALA A 36 8.14 19.17 -19.20
C ALA A 36 7.68 20.55 -18.67
N ALA A 37 7.37 20.64 -17.37
CA ALA A 37 6.91 21.86 -16.72
C ALA A 37 8.06 22.83 -16.36
N LEU A 38 9.29 22.32 -16.22
CA LEU A 38 10.52 23.07 -15.91
C LEU A 38 10.98 24.04 -17.03
N GLY A 39 10.16 24.29 -18.06
CA GLY A 39 10.42 25.29 -19.08
C GLY A 39 10.72 26.69 -18.52
N ASP A 40 11.89 27.22 -18.89
CA ASP A 40 12.40 28.61 -18.86
C ASP A 40 12.14 29.53 -17.64
N SER A 41 11.71 28.98 -16.50
CA SER A 41 11.39 29.77 -15.30
C SER A 41 12.47 29.64 -14.22
N ALA A 42 13.30 30.68 -14.10
CA ALA A 42 14.44 30.75 -13.15
C ALA A 42 14.08 30.47 -11.69
N ALA A 43 12.85 30.78 -11.25
CA ALA A 43 12.37 30.51 -9.90
C ALA A 43 12.13 29.02 -9.61
N VAL A 44 11.74 28.25 -10.64
CA VAL A 44 11.57 26.79 -10.52
C VAL A 44 12.95 26.12 -10.54
N ALA A 45 13.87 26.59 -11.40
CA ALA A 45 15.23 26.08 -11.49
C ALA A 45 16.04 26.20 -10.19
N ALA A 46 15.80 27.22 -9.36
CA ALA A 46 16.52 27.42 -8.09
C ALA A 46 16.06 26.49 -6.96
N SER A 47 14.82 25.97 -7.04
CA SER A 47 14.21 25.15 -5.98
C SER A 47 14.03 23.68 -6.37
N ALA A 48 13.91 23.40 -7.66
CA ALA A 48 13.88 22.05 -8.20
C ALA A 48 15.29 21.46 -8.33
N ILE A 49 15.36 20.14 -8.35
CA ILE A 49 16.59 19.40 -8.65
C ILE A 49 16.67 19.25 -10.16
N GLN A 50 17.77 19.69 -10.76
CA GLN A 50 17.99 19.51 -12.20
C GLN A 50 18.17 18.02 -12.51
N ILE A 51 17.24 17.45 -13.28
CA ILE A 51 17.21 16.01 -13.53
C ILE A 51 18.25 15.65 -14.59
N ASN A 52 19.34 15.02 -14.16
CA ASN A 52 20.28 14.31 -15.01
C ASN A 52 20.00 12.79 -14.96
N PHE A 53 20.71 12.01 -15.77
CA PHE A 53 20.52 10.55 -15.84
C PHE A 53 20.72 9.85 -14.49
N GLN A 54 21.71 10.28 -13.69
CA GLN A 54 22.00 9.70 -12.38
C GLN A 54 20.89 9.99 -11.36
N ILE A 55 20.40 11.23 -11.33
CA ILE A 55 19.31 11.67 -10.46
C ILE A 55 18.01 11.00 -10.86
N TYR A 56 17.75 10.81 -12.16
CA TYR A 56 16.59 10.05 -12.64
C TYR A 56 16.61 8.61 -12.10
N ILE A 57 17.72 7.89 -12.26
CA ILE A 57 17.86 6.53 -11.72
C ILE A 57 17.66 6.52 -10.20
N PHE A 58 18.30 7.45 -9.49
CA PHE A 58 18.15 7.58 -8.05
C PHE A 58 16.68 7.80 -7.65
N ALA A 59 15.99 8.74 -8.30
CA ALA A 59 14.60 9.06 -8.02
C ALA A 59 13.68 7.87 -8.30
N SER A 60 13.83 7.20 -9.45
CA SER A 60 13.01 6.02 -9.78
C SER A 60 13.20 4.88 -8.76
N LEU A 61 14.44 4.61 -8.34
CA LEU A 61 14.72 3.60 -7.32
C LEU A 61 14.19 4.02 -5.94
N ALA A 62 14.36 5.28 -5.55
CA ALA A 62 13.87 5.81 -4.29
C ALA A 62 12.34 5.69 -4.20
N VAL A 63 11.62 6.05 -5.26
CA VAL A 63 10.15 5.98 -5.30
C VAL A 63 9.65 4.54 -5.19
N ILE A 64 10.28 3.57 -5.87
CA ILE A 64 9.95 2.13 -5.69
C ILE A 64 10.14 1.73 -4.22
N MET A 65 11.30 2.07 -3.64
CA MET A 65 11.63 1.70 -2.27
C MET A 65 10.66 2.32 -1.26
N VAL A 66 10.29 3.58 -1.44
CA VAL A 66 9.29 4.25 -0.61
C VAL A 66 7.94 3.57 -0.74
N GLY A 67 7.49 3.25 -1.97
CA GLY A 67 6.26 2.50 -2.19
C GLY A 67 6.25 1.15 -1.47
N LEU A 68 7.34 0.37 -1.56
CA LEU A 68 7.48 -0.90 -0.84
C LEU A 68 7.49 -0.72 0.69
N LEU A 69 8.09 0.35 1.21
CA LEU A 69 8.06 0.68 2.64
C LEU A 69 6.64 1.04 3.09
N VAL A 70 5.94 1.89 2.35
CA VAL A 70 4.52 2.23 2.60
C VAL A 70 3.67 0.97 2.61
N GLY A 71 3.81 0.13 1.58
CA GLY A 71 3.10 -1.14 1.51
C GLY A 71 3.40 -2.06 2.68
N SER A 72 4.68 -2.16 3.10
CA SER A 72 5.08 -2.97 4.25
C SER A 72 4.46 -2.47 5.55
N ILE A 73 4.49 -1.14 5.78
CA ILE A 73 3.89 -0.50 6.94
C ILE A 73 2.37 -0.75 6.96
N GLU A 74 1.70 -0.56 5.82
CA GLU A 74 0.25 -0.75 5.71
C GLU A 74 -0.15 -2.21 5.92
N VAL A 75 0.45 -3.14 5.18
CA VAL A 75 0.08 -4.56 5.12
C VAL A 75 0.41 -5.32 6.40
N ILE A 76 1.55 -5.02 7.04
CA ILE A 76 2.04 -5.79 8.19
C ILE A 76 1.56 -5.18 9.50
N TYR A 77 1.52 -3.84 9.59
CA TYR A 77 1.29 -3.15 10.85
C TYR A 77 -0.07 -2.44 10.88
N LEU A 78 -0.33 -1.50 9.97
CA LEU A 78 -1.49 -0.61 10.08
C LEU A 78 -2.82 -1.29 9.75
N SER A 79 -2.84 -2.34 8.92
CA SER A 79 -4.08 -3.03 8.54
C SER A 79 -4.78 -3.64 9.77
N ASN A 80 -4.00 -4.20 10.70
CA ASN A 80 -4.54 -4.94 11.84
C ASN A 80 -4.56 -4.12 13.14
N ARG A 81 -3.67 -3.12 13.28
CA ARG A 81 -3.46 -2.40 14.55
C ARG A 81 -4.66 -1.57 15.03
N PHE A 82 -5.53 -1.17 14.11
CA PHE A 82 -6.64 -0.24 14.37
C PHE A 82 -8.03 -0.85 14.13
N ASN A 83 -8.17 -2.18 14.14
CA ASN A 83 -9.45 -2.86 13.92
C ASN A 83 -10.49 -2.61 15.01
N ASP A 84 -10.04 -2.24 16.22
CA ASP A 84 -10.90 -1.94 17.38
C ASP A 84 -11.23 -0.44 17.52
N LYS A 85 -10.80 0.40 16.56
CA LYS A 85 -11.02 1.85 16.57
C LYS A 85 -12.15 2.22 15.63
N SER A 86 -12.81 3.34 15.92
CA SER A 86 -13.81 3.88 14.98
C SER A 86 -13.15 4.28 13.67
N LEU A 87 -13.93 4.31 12.58
CA LEU A 87 -13.44 4.66 11.25
C LEU A 87 -12.70 6.01 11.25
N SER A 88 -13.27 7.03 11.89
CA SER A 88 -12.66 8.36 11.96
C SER A 88 -11.32 8.34 12.70
N GLN A 89 -11.23 7.60 13.81
CA GLN A 89 -9.97 7.44 14.55
C GLN A 89 -8.92 6.72 13.69
N LYS A 90 -9.30 5.63 13.00
CA LYS A 90 -8.42 4.89 12.08
C LYS A 90 -7.87 5.81 10.99
N ILE A 91 -8.72 6.64 10.37
CA ILE A 91 -8.30 7.60 9.34
C ILE A 91 -7.33 8.63 9.92
N ILE A 92 -7.66 9.26 11.05
CA ILE A 92 -6.81 10.30 11.65
C ILE A 92 -5.43 9.75 12.01
N TYR A 93 -5.35 8.60 12.69
CA TYR A 93 -4.08 8.01 13.07
C TYR A 93 -3.23 7.62 11.86
N LYS A 94 -3.83 6.99 10.84
CA LYS A 94 -3.11 6.63 9.61
C LYS A 94 -2.60 7.87 8.89
N THR A 95 -3.42 8.91 8.75
CA THR A 95 -3.01 10.17 8.11
C THR A 95 -1.83 10.81 8.81
N ILE A 96 -1.83 10.87 10.15
CA ILE A 96 -0.70 11.42 10.91
C ILE A 96 0.57 10.58 10.69
N ILE A 97 0.46 9.24 10.75
CA ILE A 97 1.58 8.33 10.52
C ILE A 97 2.16 8.55 9.12
N TYR A 98 1.32 8.63 8.09
CA TYR A 98 1.75 8.85 6.72
C TYR A 98 2.39 10.22 6.51
N ILE A 99 1.83 11.29 7.08
CA ILE A 99 2.45 12.63 7.00
C ILE A 99 3.84 12.63 7.62
N LEU A 100 4.00 12.05 8.82
CA LEU A 100 5.30 11.98 9.49
C LEU A 100 6.29 11.11 8.70
N PHE A 101 5.83 9.98 8.17
CA PHE A 101 6.65 9.10 7.35
C PHE A 101 7.13 9.81 6.07
N LEU A 102 6.23 10.43 5.31
CA LEU A 102 6.58 11.14 4.07
C LEU A 102 7.48 12.34 4.33
N PHE A 103 7.24 13.07 5.43
CA PHE A 103 8.14 14.14 5.86
C PHE A 103 9.57 13.63 6.10
N PHE A 104 9.71 12.49 6.79
CA PHE A 104 11.02 11.87 7.03
C PHE A 104 11.67 11.37 5.74
N ILE A 105 10.88 10.82 4.81
CA ILE A 105 11.36 10.44 3.48
C ILE A 105 11.93 11.66 2.75
N ILE A 106 11.18 12.77 2.66
CA ILE A 106 11.63 14.00 2.00
C ILE A 106 12.91 14.55 2.66
N LEU A 107 12.98 14.53 4.00
CA LEU A 107 14.15 14.98 4.77
C LEU A 107 15.42 14.21 4.41
N ILE A 108 15.31 12.95 3.98
CA ILE A 108 16.45 12.12 3.56
C ILE A 108 16.69 12.23 2.06
N THR A 109 15.65 12.06 1.24
CA THR A 109 15.81 11.89 -0.21
C THR A 109 16.18 13.19 -0.90
N PHE A 110 15.66 14.34 -0.44
CA PHE A 110 15.96 15.62 -1.07
C PHE A 110 17.45 16.02 -0.89
N PRO A 111 18.04 16.01 0.32
CA PRO A 111 19.46 16.31 0.47
C PRO A 111 20.39 15.38 -0.31
N VAL A 112 20.04 14.09 -0.42
CA VAL A 112 20.80 13.14 -1.25
C VAL A 112 20.72 13.53 -2.73
N ALA A 113 19.54 13.85 -3.25
CA ALA A 113 19.39 14.27 -4.64
C ALA A 113 20.11 15.61 -4.92
N ALA A 114 20.02 16.58 -4.01
CA ALA A 114 20.74 17.85 -4.12
C ALA A 114 22.28 17.68 -4.04
N SER A 115 22.77 16.76 -3.22
CA SER A 115 24.20 16.39 -3.17
C SER A 115 24.68 15.80 -4.50
N LEU A 116 23.88 14.95 -5.14
CA LEU A 116 24.17 14.39 -6.46
C LEU A 116 24.18 15.47 -7.56
N GLU A 117 23.27 16.44 -7.48
CA GLU A 117 23.21 17.55 -8.43
C GLU A 117 24.41 18.50 -8.30
N LEU A 118 24.77 18.86 -7.07
CA LEU A 118 25.84 19.80 -6.77
C LEU A 118 27.23 19.15 -6.76
N ASN A 119 27.31 17.82 -6.91
CA ASN A 119 28.54 17.04 -6.80
C ASN A 119 29.33 17.31 -5.50
N THR A 120 28.62 17.51 -4.39
CA THR A 120 29.21 17.74 -3.06
C THR A 120 28.69 16.73 -2.04
N SER A 121 29.21 16.75 -0.81
CA SER A 121 28.74 15.93 0.31
C SER A 121 27.33 16.34 0.76
N VAL A 122 26.54 15.36 1.22
CA VAL A 122 25.22 15.60 1.84
C VAL A 122 25.32 16.48 3.10
N LEU A 123 26.49 16.51 3.75
CA LEU A 123 26.74 17.33 4.94
C LEU A 123 27.19 18.77 4.62
N ASP A 124 27.35 19.10 3.34
CA ASP A 124 27.75 20.45 2.92
C ASP A 124 26.61 21.45 3.20
N PRO A 125 26.87 22.59 3.85
CA PRO A 125 25.87 23.63 4.11
C PRO A 125 25.04 24.03 2.88
N ILE A 126 25.64 24.03 1.68
CA ILE A 126 24.94 24.43 0.45
C ILE A 126 23.75 23.51 0.10
N VAL A 127 23.83 22.23 0.47
CA VAL A 127 22.75 21.24 0.28
C VAL A 127 21.57 21.58 1.18
N TRP A 128 21.84 21.95 2.43
CA TRP A 128 20.83 22.29 3.42
C TRP A 128 20.21 23.68 3.16
N GLU A 129 20.98 24.62 2.63
CA GLU A 129 20.44 25.88 2.12
C GLU A 129 19.44 25.63 0.99
N LYS A 130 19.78 24.79 0.02
CA LYS A 130 18.86 24.39 -1.06
C LYS A 130 17.62 23.68 -0.51
N TYR A 131 17.76 22.82 0.49
CA TYR A 131 16.62 22.17 1.16
C TYR A 131 15.67 23.18 1.81
N VAL A 132 16.18 24.21 2.50
CA VAL A 132 15.34 25.25 3.11
C VAL A 132 14.64 26.10 2.05
N VAL A 133 15.31 26.40 0.93
CA VAL A 133 14.69 27.08 -0.23
C VAL A 133 13.57 26.21 -0.80
N PHE A 134 13.81 24.91 -0.96
CA PHE A 134 12.81 23.95 -1.42
C PHE A 134 11.58 23.92 -0.51
N LEU A 135 11.72 23.83 0.82
CA LEU A 135 10.59 23.80 1.76
C LEU A 135 9.65 25.02 1.65
N LYS A 136 10.16 26.16 1.17
CA LYS A 136 9.38 27.41 0.96
C LYS A 136 8.88 27.57 -0.48
N SER A 137 9.19 26.64 -1.36
CA SER A 137 8.92 26.72 -2.79
C SER A 137 7.56 26.13 -3.19
N LYS A 138 7.11 26.47 -4.39
CA LYS A 138 5.97 25.80 -5.04
C LYS A 138 6.29 24.33 -5.36
N THR A 139 7.57 24.02 -5.59
CA THR A 139 8.05 22.65 -5.85
C THR A 139 7.73 21.75 -4.67
N PHE A 140 7.94 22.19 -3.43
CA PHE A 140 7.56 21.42 -2.25
C PHE A 140 6.06 21.12 -2.19
N ILE A 141 5.21 22.10 -2.50
CA ILE A 141 3.75 21.88 -2.55
C ILE A 141 3.43 20.84 -3.64
N SER A 142 4.02 20.96 -4.83
CA SER A 142 3.84 20.01 -5.92
C SER A 142 4.27 18.60 -5.52
N THR A 143 5.46 18.43 -4.92
CA THR A 143 5.97 17.14 -4.42
C THR A 143 5.03 16.52 -3.39
N ASN A 144 4.49 17.31 -2.44
CA ASN A 144 3.54 16.80 -1.46
C ASN A 144 2.24 16.33 -2.11
N VAL A 145 1.73 17.05 -3.11
CA VAL A 145 0.54 16.65 -3.86
C VAL A 145 0.78 15.34 -4.61
N GLN A 146 1.94 15.19 -5.27
CA GLN A 146 2.31 13.96 -5.98
C GLN A 146 2.35 12.76 -5.03
N LEU A 147 3.07 12.88 -3.91
CA LEU A 147 3.14 11.83 -2.89
C LEU A 147 1.77 11.49 -2.29
N ALA A 148 0.91 12.50 -2.09
CA ALA A 148 -0.44 12.28 -1.60
C ALA A 148 -1.30 11.50 -2.61
N VAL A 149 -1.16 11.78 -3.91
CA VAL A 149 -1.85 11.03 -4.98
C VAL A 149 -1.33 9.59 -5.03
N GLU A 150 -0.02 9.37 -4.99
CA GLU A 150 0.59 8.03 -4.97
C GLU A 150 0.08 7.20 -3.79
N LEU A 151 0.06 7.81 -2.60
CA LEU A 151 -0.46 7.17 -1.39
C LEU A 151 -1.95 6.87 -1.51
N LEU A 152 -2.76 7.82 -1.99
CA LEU A 152 -4.20 7.65 -2.15
C LEU A 152 -4.52 6.49 -3.10
N VAL A 153 -3.88 6.45 -4.27
CA VAL A 153 -4.07 5.37 -5.25
C VAL A 153 -3.67 4.02 -4.66
N SER A 154 -2.55 3.98 -3.93
CA SER A 154 -2.06 2.75 -3.29
C SER A 154 -3.00 2.24 -2.20
N LEU A 155 -3.50 3.13 -1.34
CA LEU A 155 -4.45 2.77 -0.28
C LEU A 155 -5.81 2.37 -0.83
N PHE A 156 -6.27 3.05 -1.89
CA PHE A 156 -7.51 2.69 -2.57
C PHE A 156 -7.41 1.30 -3.20
N TYR A 157 -6.31 1.02 -3.90
CA TYR A 157 -6.03 -0.30 -4.43
C TYR A 157 -6.03 -1.37 -3.31
N PHE A 158 -5.36 -1.07 -2.19
CA PHE A 158 -5.26 -2.00 -1.07
C PHE A 158 -6.63 -2.31 -0.46
N GLU A 159 -7.46 -1.31 -0.20
CA GLU A 159 -8.79 -1.51 0.40
C GLU A 159 -9.71 -2.32 -0.52
N ILE A 160 -9.68 -2.09 -1.84
CA ILE A 160 -10.40 -2.92 -2.82
C ILE A 160 -9.86 -4.34 -2.81
N SER A 161 -8.54 -4.51 -2.79
CA SER A 161 -7.91 -5.82 -2.79
C SER A 161 -8.26 -6.64 -1.54
N GLU A 162 -8.40 -5.99 -0.38
CA GLU A 162 -8.83 -6.64 0.85
C GLU A 162 -10.32 -7.02 0.82
N ASN A 163 -11.17 -6.18 0.23
CA ASN A 163 -12.59 -6.44 0.12
C ASN A 163 -12.92 -7.59 -0.85
N MET A 164 -12.31 -7.60 -2.04
CA MET A 164 -12.54 -8.63 -3.06
C MET A 164 -11.78 -9.93 -2.78
N GLY A 165 -10.76 -9.88 -1.94
CA GLY A 165 -9.77 -10.94 -1.79
C GLY A 165 -8.60 -10.76 -2.75
N HIS A 166 -7.39 -10.75 -2.20
CA HIS A 166 -6.18 -10.39 -2.93
C HIS A 166 -5.91 -11.24 -4.19
N ASN A 167 -6.09 -12.56 -4.10
CA ASN A 167 -5.88 -13.45 -5.25
C ASN A 167 -6.96 -13.25 -6.33
N VAL A 168 -8.19 -12.92 -5.92
CA VAL A 168 -9.29 -12.60 -6.85
C VAL A 168 -8.97 -11.30 -7.58
N MET A 169 -8.49 -10.28 -6.86
CA MET A 169 -8.07 -9.00 -7.44
C MET A 169 -6.95 -9.17 -8.48
N ILE A 170 -5.95 -10.00 -8.20
CA ILE A 170 -4.86 -10.29 -9.16
C ILE A 170 -5.42 -10.94 -10.43
N LYS A 171 -6.26 -11.98 -10.28
CA LYS A 171 -6.86 -12.70 -11.42
C LYS A 171 -7.82 -11.79 -12.22
N PHE A 172 -8.51 -10.87 -11.55
CA PHE A 172 -9.35 -9.86 -12.19
C PHE A 172 -8.52 -8.90 -13.05
N LEU A 173 -7.48 -8.29 -12.47
CA LEU A 173 -6.60 -7.36 -13.19
C LEU A 173 -5.79 -8.03 -14.31
N SER A 174 -5.47 -9.32 -14.18
CA SER A 174 -4.81 -10.07 -15.24
C SER A 174 -5.75 -10.46 -16.40
N GLY A 175 -7.03 -10.08 -16.34
CA GLY A 175 -8.03 -10.41 -17.35
C GLY A 175 -8.56 -11.84 -17.28
N ARG A 176 -8.12 -12.67 -16.33
CA ARG A 176 -8.43 -14.11 -16.30
C ARG A 176 -9.92 -14.40 -16.08
N TYR A 177 -10.64 -13.48 -15.45
CA TYR A 177 -12.08 -13.58 -15.23
C TYR A 177 -12.93 -12.92 -16.32
N HIS A 178 -12.34 -12.34 -17.36
CA HIS A 178 -13.11 -11.83 -18.51
C HIS A 178 -13.64 -12.96 -19.40
N GLU A 179 -13.03 -14.15 -19.32
CA GLU A 179 -13.50 -15.35 -19.99
C GLU A 179 -13.84 -16.43 -18.95
N PRO A 180 -14.97 -17.15 -19.10
CA PRO A 180 -15.29 -18.28 -18.24
C PRO A 180 -14.19 -19.35 -18.31
N THR A 181 -13.52 -19.61 -17.19
CA THR A 181 -12.45 -20.61 -17.10
C THR A 181 -12.86 -21.77 -16.21
N GLN A 182 -12.65 -22.99 -16.68
CA GLN A 182 -12.83 -24.18 -15.85
C GLN A 182 -11.64 -24.31 -14.89
N GLU A 183 -11.90 -24.33 -13.58
CA GLU A 183 -10.89 -24.59 -12.55
C GLU A 183 -11.21 -25.88 -11.80
N ARG A 184 -10.19 -26.67 -11.49
CA ARG A 184 -10.31 -27.78 -10.55
C ARG A 184 -10.05 -27.25 -9.16
N ARG A 185 -11.04 -27.36 -8.28
CA ARG A 185 -10.96 -26.86 -6.90
C ARG A 185 -11.59 -27.84 -5.93
N VAL A 186 -11.08 -27.88 -4.71
CA VAL A 186 -11.75 -28.49 -3.56
C VAL A 186 -12.51 -27.40 -2.83
N PHE A 187 -13.76 -27.65 -2.46
CA PHE A 187 -14.58 -26.74 -1.66
C PHE A 187 -14.86 -27.34 -0.29
N MET A 188 -14.79 -26.49 0.73
CA MET A 188 -15.16 -26.79 2.10
C MET A 188 -16.22 -25.79 2.53
N PHE A 189 -17.31 -26.30 3.07
CA PHE A 189 -18.43 -25.53 3.60
C PHE A 189 -18.35 -25.60 5.12
N LEU A 190 -18.15 -24.44 5.77
CA LEU A 190 -18.00 -24.32 7.21
C LEU A 190 -19.19 -23.56 7.77
N ASP A 191 -20.05 -24.24 8.52
CA ASP A 191 -21.26 -23.68 9.11
C ASP A 191 -21.15 -23.66 10.65
N MET A 192 -21.73 -22.64 11.27
CA MET A 192 -21.74 -22.48 12.71
C MET A 192 -22.85 -23.31 13.34
N LYS A 193 -22.48 -24.12 14.33
CA LYS A 193 -23.46 -24.87 15.11
C LYS A 193 -24.40 -23.93 15.88
N SER A 194 -25.71 -24.13 15.69
CA SER A 194 -26.78 -23.44 16.42
C SER A 194 -26.76 -21.91 16.28
N SER A 195 -26.39 -21.40 15.09
CA SER A 195 -26.28 -19.97 14.81
C SER A 195 -27.57 -19.19 15.06
N THR A 196 -28.73 -19.71 14.68
CA THR A 196 -30.03 -19.06 14.93
C THR A 196 -30.28 -18.85 16.43
N ALA A 197 -30.05 -19.88 17.25
CA ALA A 197 -30.24 -19.78 18.70
C ALA A 197 -29.24 -18.80 19.34
N ASN A 198 -28.01 -18.73 18.83
CA ASN A 198 -27.02 -17.75 19.26
C ASN A 198 -27.43 -16.32 18.88
N ALA A 199 -27.93 -16.12 17.66
CA ALA A 199 -28.40 -14.82 17.17
C ALA A 199 -29.60 -14.30 17.98
N GLU A 200 -30.58 -15.16 18.28
CA GLU A 200 -31.74 -14.82 19.10
C GLU A 200 -31.34 -14.46 20.53
N LYS A 201 -30.37 -15.18 21.12
CA LYS A 201 -29.91 -14.95 22.50
C LYS A 201 -29.07 -13.68 22.64
N LEU A 202 -28.18 -13.40 21.69
CA LEU A 202 -27.24 -12.27 21.73
C LEU A 202 -27.89 -10.97 21.20
N GLY A 203 -28.89 -11.09 20.32
CA GLY A 203 -29.41 -9.95 19.57
C GLY A 203 -28.43 -9.45 18.50
N HIS A 204 -28.93 -8.65 17.56
CA HIS A 204 -28.22 -8.36 16.31
C HIS A 204 -26.84 -7.70 16.47
N LEU A 205 -26.68 -6.76 17.41
CA LEU A 205 -25.41 -6.04 17.60
C LEU A 205 -24.30 -6.96 18.13
N GLN A 206 -24.60 -7.73 19.17
CA GLN A 206 -23.62 -8.63 19.79
C GLN A 206 -23.32 -9.83 18.88
N TYR A 207 -24.33 -10.30 18.14
CA TYR A 207 -24.15 -11.34 17.13
C TYR A 207 -23.24 -10.89 15.98
N PHE A 208 -23.34 -9.63 15.54
CA PHE A 208 -22.44 -9.09 14.51
C PHE A 208 -20.97 -9.07 14.97
N GLU A 209 -20.69 -8.58 16.18
CA GLU A 209 -19.33 -8.60 16.73
C GLU A 209 -18.82 -10.03 16.98
N PHE A 210 -19.71 -10.94 17.36
CA PHE A 210 -19.40 -12.36 17.50
C PHE A 210 -19.00 -12.99 16.15
N LEU A 211 -19.75 -12.74 15.07
CA LEU A 211 -19.39 -13.21 13.72
C LEU A 211 -18.04 -12.65 13.27
N LYS A 212 -17.78 -11.36 13.53
CA LYS A 212 -16.50 -10.72 13.20
C LYS A 212 -15.33 -11.43 13.90
N THR A 213 -15.51 -11.81 15.16
CA THR A 213 -14.50 -12.55 15.93
C THR A 213 -14.33 -13.97 15.40
N TYR A 214 -15.44 -14.68 15.16
CA TYR A 214 -15.46 -16.03 14.57
C TYR A 214 -14.70 -16.11 13.23
N TYR A 215 -14.91 -15.14 12.34
CA TYR A 215 -14.20 -15.07 11.06
C TYR A 215 -12.71 -14.74 11.23
N ASN A 216 -12.36 -13.86 12.16
CA ASN A 216 -10.96 -13.54 12.45
C ASN A 216 -10.19 -14.77 12.97
N ASP A 217 -10.82 -15.57 13.85
CA ASP A 217 -10.19 -16.76 14.43
C ASP A 217 -9.89 -17.84 13.36
N LEU A 218 -10.74 -17.94 12.33
CA LEU A 218 -10.55 -18.89 11.22
C LEU A 218 -9.55 -18.39 10.16
N SER A 219 -9.40 -17.07 10.02
CA SER A 219 -8.64 -16.46 8.93
C SER A 219 -7.17 -16.88 8.91
N ASP A 220 -6.52 -16.96 10.08
CA ASP A 220 -5.10 -17.35 10.15
C ASP A 220 -4.89 -18.81 9.70
N ALA A 221 -5.77 -19.73 10.10
CA ALA A 221 -5.70 -21.13 9.66
C ALA A 221 -5.94 -21.27 8.16
N ILE A 222 -6.94 -20.55 7.62
CA ILE A 222 -7.22 -20.55 6.17
C ILE A 222 -5.99 -20.08 5.39
N VAL A 223 -5.34 -18.99 5.82
CA VAL A 223 -4.13 -18.47 5.16
C VAL A 223 -2.95 -19.43 5.28
N GLU A 224 -2.75 -20.06 6.45
CA GLU A 224 -1.64 -20.99 6.68
C GLU A 224 -1.73 -22.23 5.79
N TYR A 225 -2.95 -22.70 5.49
CA TYR A 225 -3.18 -23.81 4.58
C TYR A 225 -3.50 -23.37 3.14
N GLU A 226 -3.12 -22.14 2.75
CA GLU A 226 -3.30 -21.58 1.39
C GLU A 226 -4.76 -21.64 0.86
N GLY A 227 -5.75 -21.58 1.74
CA GLY A 227 -7.16 -21.53 1.38
C GLY A 227 -7.60 -20.16 0.89
N GLU A 228 -8.51 -20.14 -0.09
CA GLU A 228 -9.14 -18.93 -0.62
C GLU A 228 -10.60 -18.87 -0.17
N ILE A 229 -11.00 -17.78 0.49
CA ILE A 229 -12.41 -17.54 0.83
C ILE A 229 -13.17 -17.26 -0.47
N TYR A 230 -14.07 -18.16 -0.81
CA TYR A 230 -14.90 -18.05 -2.01
C TYR A 230 -16.11 -17.14 -1.75
N GLN A 231 -16.80 -17.35 -0.63
CA GLN A 231 -17.98 -16.57 -0.28
C GLN A 231 -18.29 -16.69 1.23
N TYR A 232 -18.89 -15.63 1.78
CA TYR A 232 -19.59 -15.66 3.06
C TYR A 232 -21.10 -15.72 2.80
N VAL A 233 -21.80 -16.66 3.44
CA VAL A 233 -23.26 -16.84 3.30
C VAL A 233 -23.89 -16.85 4.69
N GLY A 234 -24.30 -15.67 5.18
CA GLY A 234 -24.77 -15.55 6.56
C GLY A 234 -23.63 -15.77 7.56
N ASP A 235 -23.69 -16.89 8.28
CA ASP A 235 -22.68 -17.42 9.20
C ASP A 235 -21.78 -18.51 8.59
N GLU A 236 -22.09 -18.94 7.37
CA GLU A 236 -21.33 -19.94 6.62
C GLU A 236 -20.14 -19.31 5.89
N ILE A 237 -19.00 -20.01 5.90
CA ILE A 237 -17.80 -19.67 5.13
C ILE A 237 -17.52 -20.78 4.13
N ILE A 238 -17.45 -20.41 2.85
CA ILE A 238 -17.04 -21.31 1.79
C ILE A 238 -15.56 -21.06 1.49
N VAL A 239 -14.72 -22.05 1.80
CA VAL A 239 -13.28 -22.02 1.53
C VAL A 239 -12.98 -22.94 0.36
N SER A 240 -12.05 -22.53 -0.50
CA SER A 240 -11.66 -23.32 -1.67
C SER A 240 -10.16 -23.33 -1.91
N TRP A 241 -9.68 -24.44 -2.46
CA TRP A 241 -8.28 -24.64 -2.81
C TRP A 241 -8.17 -25.04 -4.29
N PRO A 242 -7.21 -24.47 -5.04
CA PRO A 242 -6.88 -24.99 -6.37
C PRO A 242 -6.23 -26.39 -6.24
N LEU A 243 -6.59 -27.28 -7.17
CA LEU A 243 -5.99 -28.62 -7.34
C LEU A 243 -4.85 -28.63 -8.36
#